data_AF-A0A6I8UIE8-F1
#
_entry.id   AF-A0A6I8UIE8-F1
#
_cell.length_a   1.000
_cell.length_b   1.000
_cell.length_c   1.000
_cell.angle_alpha   90.00
_cell.angle_beta   90.00
_cell.angle_gamma   90.00
#
_symmetry.space_group_name_H-M   'P 1'
#
loop_
_entity.id
_entity.type
_entity.pdbx_description
1 polymer ?
#
loop_
_entity_poly.entity_id
_entity_poly.type
_entity_poly.pdbx_seq_one_letter_code
_entity_poly.pdbx_strand_id
1 'polypeptide(L)'
;MNFVRVLSCSSRSFATTFARMASEVDKAQTAAPSEDTIFGKILRKEIPCNFIHEDDKCVAFHDVAPQAPTHFLVIPRKPIAQLSLAEDGDGELLGHLMLVGRKVAKELGLEKGYRVVINNGQHGAQSVYHLHLHFLGGRQLQWPPG
;
A
#
# COMPACT_ATOMS: atom_id res chain seq x y z
N MET A 1 16.23 47.12 -43.41
CA MET A 1 15.44 48.02 -42.54
C MET A 1 13.97 47.70 -42.72
N ASN A 2 13.32 47.03 -41.76
CA ASN A 2 12.06 47.46 -41.17
C ASN A 2 11.59 46.46 -40.10
N PHE A 3 10.92 47.03 -39.11
CA PHE A 3 10.67 46.60 -37.74
C PHE A 3 9.51 45.59 -37.59
N VAL A 4 9.69 44.65 -36.66
CA VAL A 4 8.78 44.23 -35.56
C VAL A 4 7.28 44.00 -35.83
N ARG A 5 6.82 42.77 -35.57
CA ARG A 5 5.69 42.54 -34.64
C ARG A 5 5.74 41.15 -34.01
N VAL A 6 6.07 41.15 -32.72
CA VAL A 6 5.80 40.08 -31.76
C VAL A 6 4.29 39.92 -31.66
N LEU A 7 3.76 38.70 -31.86
CA LEU A 7 2.39 38.37 -31.49
C LEU A 7 2.43 37.30 -30.40
N SER A 8 1.83 37.73 -29.29
CA SER A 8 1.63 37.12 -27.99
C SER A 8 1.27 35.64 -27.96
N CYS A 9 1.91 34.98 -27.00
CA CYS A 9 1.40 33.92 -26.14
C CYS A 9 -0.14 33.78 -26.11
N SER A 10 -0.62 32.58 -26.45
CA SER A 10 -1.85 32.02 -25.89
C SER A 10 -1.46 30.69 -25.27
N SER A 11 -0.96 30.75 -24.04
CA SER A 11 -0.82 29.58 -23.17
C SER A 11 -2.21 29.00 -22.94
N ARG A 12 -2.62 28.04 -23.77
CA ARG A 12 -3.67 27.11 -23.37
C ARG A 12 -3.08 26.32 -22.22
N SER A 13 -3.42 26.75 -21.00
CA SER A 13 -3.24 25.97 -19.79
C SER A 13 -3.99 24.66 -20.00
N PHE A 14 -3.28 23.65 -20.48
CA PHE A 14 -3.65 22.27 -20.21
C PHE A 14 -3.37 22.08 -18.73
N ALA A 15 -4.35 22.45 -17.90
CA ALA A 15 -4.46 21.92 -16.57
C ALA A 15 -4.74 20.42 -16.76
N THR A 16 -3.66 19.64 -16.83
CA THR A 16 -3.71 18.20 -16.70
C THR A 16 -4.23 17.96 -15.29
N THR A 17 -5.53 17.71 -15.16
CA THR A 17 -6.13 17.25 -13.92
C THR A 17 -5.51 15.88 -13.64
N PHE A 18 -4.38 15.85 -12.94
CA PHE A 18 -3.94 14.65 -12.25
C PHE A 18 -5.09 14.32 -11.30
N ALA A 19 -5.88 13.30 -11.65
CA ALA A 19 -6.85 12.74 -10.73
C ALA A 19 -6.08 12.38 -9.46
N ARG A 20 -6.28 13.16 -8.40
CA ARG A 20 -5.67 12.91 -7.10
C ARG A 20 -6.14 11.53 -6.66
N MET A 21 -5.24 10.55 -6.61
CA MET A 21 -5.58 9.25 -6.07
C MET A 21 -6.10 9.45 -4.65
N ALA A 22 -7.25 8.84 -4.35
CA ALA A 22 -7.88 8.91 -3.03
C ALA A 22 -6.89 8.45 -1.95
N SER A 23 -6.84 9.15 -0.83
CA SER A 23 -6.00 8.75 0.30
C SER A 23 -6.52 7.45 0.94
N GLU A 24 -5.70 6.79 1.75
CA GLU A 24 -6.14 5.62 2.52
C GLU A 24 -7.33 5.96 3.44
N VAL A 25 -7.35 7.18 3.99
CA VAL A 25 -8.47 7.69 4.80
C VAL A 25 -9.74 7.81 3.96
N ASP A 26 -9.66 8.36 2.75
CA ASP A 26 -10.80 8.51 1.84
C ASP A 26 -11.36 7.13 1.44
N LYS A 27 -10.47 6.20 1.09
CA LYS A 27 -10.85 4.81 0.74
C LYS A 27 -11.56 4.13 1.90
N ALA A 28 -11.03 4.26 3.11
CA ALA A 28 -11.59 3.65 4.31
C ALA A 28 -13.02 4.12 4.66
N GLN A 29 -13.43 5.32 4.26
CA GLN A 29 -14.81 5.80 4.48
C GLN A 29 -15.86 5.03 3.69
N THR A 30 -15.44 4.37 2.60
CA THR A 30 -16.34 3.65 1.68
C THR A 30 -16.03 2.16 1.59
N ALA A 31 -14.95 1.71 2.25
CA ALA A 31 -14.54 0.32 2.28
C ALA A 31 -15.53 -0.51 3.11
N ALA A 32 -15.85 -1.71 2.63
CA ALA A 32 -16.70 -2.67 3.32
C ALA A 32 -16.09 -4.08 3.25
N PRO A 33 -16.38 -4.96 4.24
CA PRO A 33 -16.05 -6.37 4.14
C PRO A 33 -16.68 -6.99 2.90
N SER A 34 -15.88 -7.75 2.13
CA SER A 34 -16.31 -8.49 0.94
C SER A 34 -15.44 -9.73 0.81
N GLU A 35 -16.02 -10.84 0.34
CA GLU A 35 -15.25 -12.05 0.03
C GLU A 35 -14.34 -11.86 -1.21
N ASP A 36 -14.67 -10.92 -2.09
CA ASP A 36 -13.89 -10.61 -3.30
C ASP A 36 -13.21 -9.24 -3.19
N THR A 37 -12.02 -9.23 -2.59
CA THR A 37 -11.19 -8.03 -2.47
C THR A 37 -10.19 -7.91 -3.62
N ILE A 38 -9.65 -6.71 -3.84
CA ILE A 38 -8.55 -6.49 -4.79
C ILE A 38 -7.33 -7.38 -4.48
N PHE A 39 -7.07 -7.65 -3.20
CA PHE A 39 -5.99 -8.55 -2.78
C PHE A 39 -6.32 -10.02 -3.09
N GLY A 40 -7.57 -10.43 -2.96
CA GLY A 40 -8.04 -11.73 -3.45
C GLY A 40 -7.77 -11.91 -4.95
N LYS A 41 -8.04 -10.88 -5.77
CA LYS A 41 -7.76 -10.88 -7.22
C LYS A 41 -6.27 -10.98 -7.53
N ILE A 42 -5.43 -10.29 -6.75
CA ILE A 42 -3.96 -10.39 -6.85
C ILE A 42 -3.50 -11.81 -6.52
N LEU A 43 -4.00 -12.41 -5.43
CA LEU A 43 -3.64 -13.77 -5.02
C LEU A 43 -4.04 -14.83 -6.06
N ARG A 44 -5.18 -14.62 -6.75
CA ARG A 44 -5.65 -15.46 -7.86
C ARG A 44 -4.99 -15.14 -9.21
N LYS A 45 -4.06 -14.17 -9.26
CA LYS A 45 -3.35 -13.72 -10.47
C LYS A 45 -4.29 -13.18 -11.57
N GLU A 46 -5.48 -12.72 -11.19
CA GLU A 46 -6.43 -12.04 -12.10
C GLU A 46 -5.95 -10.64 -12.44
N ILE A 47 -5.18 -10.03 -11.54
CA ILE A 47 -4.56 -8.72 -11.71
C ILE A 47 -3.05 -8.91 -11.61
N PRO A 48 -2.27 -8.39 -12.58
CA PRO A 48 -0.83 -8.53 -12.56
C PRO A 48 -0.23 -7.82 -11.35
N CYS A 49 0.60 -8.55 -10.60
CA CYS A 49 1.36 -8.04 -9.48
C CYS A 49 2.72 -8.72 -9.48
N ASN A 50 3.81 -7.95 -9.40
CA ASN A 50 5.15 -8.53 -9.25
C ASN A 50 5.43 -8.74 -7.77
N PHE A 51 5.52 -10.00 -7.36
CA PHE A 51 5.81 -10.35 -5.97
C PHE A 51 7.31 -10.24 -5.69
N ILE A 52 7.63 -9.54 -4.61
CA ILE A 52 8.97 -9.50 -4.04
C ILE A 52 9.25 -10.80 -3.31
N HIS A 53 8.23 -11.33 -2.61
CA HIS A 53 8.24 -12.62 -1.94
C HIS A 53 6.91 -13.34 -2.19
N GLU A 54 6.98 -14.66 -2.39
CA GLU A 54 5.83 -15.54 -2.53
C GLU A 54 6.13 -16.88 -1.85
N ASP A 55 5.29 -17.30 -0.90
CA ASP A 55 5.30 -18.66 -0.34
C ASP A 55 3.89 -19.23 -0.19
N ASP A 56 3.75 -20.35 0.53
CA ASP A 56 2.48 -21.05 0.77
C ASP A 56 1.53 -20.30 1.72
N LYS A 57 2.04 -19.39 2.54
CA LYS A 57 1.28 -18.66 3.58
C LYS A 57 0.99 -17.22 3.22
N CYS A 58 1.89 -16.54 2.50
CA CYS A 58 1.77 -15.12 2.21
C CYS A 58 2.45 -14.69 0.90
N VAL A 59 2.18 -13.45 0.52
CA VAL A 59 2.88 -12.74 -0.55
C VAL A 59 3.30 -11.35 -0.07
N ALA A 60 4.36 -10.80 -0.66
CA ALA A 60 4.78 -9.42 -0.46
C ALA A 60 4.98 -8.70 -1.80
N PHE A 61 4.49 -7.46 -1.89
CA PHE A 61 4.55 -6.66 -3.11
C PHE A 61 4.54 -5.16 -2.82
N HIS A 62 5.03 -4.36 -3.76
CA HIS A 62 5.03 -2.90 -3.64
C HIS A 62 3.62 -2.34 -3.61
N ASP A 63 3.40 -1.37 -2.71
CA ASP A 63 2.15 -0.62 -2.69
C ASP A 63 2.08 0.27 -3.95
N VAL A 64 0.91 0.32 -4.59
CA VAL A 64 0.67 1.12 -5.80
C VAL A 64 0.60 2.62 -5.53
N ALA A 65 0.34 3.01 -4.27
CA ALA A 65 0.28 4.39 -3.79
C ALA A 65 1.27 4.60 -2.63
N PRO A 66 2.59 4.54 -2.89
CA PRO A 66 3.62 4.54 -1.86
C PRO A 66 3.62 5.82 -1.01
N GLN A 67 3.66 5.67 0.33
CA GLN A 67 3.73 6.79 1.29
C GLN A 67 5.16 7.03 1.82
N ALA A 68 6.13 6.26 1.34
CA ALA A 68 7.56 6.39 1.62
C ALA A 68 8.34 5.86 0.41
N PRO A 69 9.64 6.21 0.25
CA PRO A 69 10.47 5.72 -0.86
C PRO A 69 10.43 4.20 -1.03
N THR A 70 10.36 3.48 0.09
CA THR A 70 10.00 2.06 0.09
C THR A 70 8.70 1.90 0.85
N HIS A 71 7.66 1.45 0.15
CA HIS A 71 6.38 1.06 0.72
C HIS A 71 5.95 -0.26 0.08
N PHE A 72 5.82 -1.30 0.89
CA PHE A 72 5.34 -2.61 0.44
C PHE A 72 4.37 -3.19 1.45
N LEU A 73 3.55 -4.12 0.96
CA LEU A 73 2.56 -4.84 1.74
C LEU A 73 2.99 -6.29 1.90
N VAL A 74 2.68 -6.88 3.05
CA VAL A 74 2.67 -8.33 3.24
C VAL A 74 1.25 -8.75 3.58
N ILE A 75 0.69 -9.68 2.82
CA ILE A 75 -0.69 -10.17 3.00
C ILE A 75 -0.72 -11.69 3.13
N PRO A 76 -1.59 -12.26 3.99
CA PRO A 76 -1.78 -13.70 4.06
C PRO A 76 -2.58 -14.21 2.85
N ARG A 77 -2.37 -15.48 2.49
CA ARG A 77 -3.26 -16.18 1.55
C ARG A 77 -4.61 -16.52 2.19
N LYS A 78 -4.63 -16.80 3.50
CA LYS A 78 -5.87 -16.94 4.28
C LYS A 78 -6.64 -15.61 4.23
N PRO A 79 -7.93 -15.58 3.87
CA PRO A 79 -8.71 -14.35 3.74
C PRO A 79 -9.19 -13.84 5.12
N ILE A 80 -8.26 -13.36 5.95
CA ILE A 80 -8.60 -12.67 7.21
C ILE A 80 -8.99 -11.23 6.86
N ALA A 81 -10.24 -10.82 7.06
CA ALA A 81 -10.68 -9.51 6.58
C ALA A 81 -10.04 -8.31 7.31
N GLN A 82 -9.75 -8.44 8.61
CA GLN A 82 -9.10 -7.41 9.43
C GLN A 82 -8.50 -8.05 10.68
N LEU A 83 -7.55 -7.37 11.33
CA LEU A 83 -6.83 -7.94 12.48
C LEU A 83 -7.76 -8.32 13.64
N SER A 84 -8.81 -7.54 13.88
CA SER A 84 -9.79 -7.81 14.95
C SER A 84 -10.66 -9.06 14.72
N LEU A 85 -10.53 -9.70 13.55
CA LEU A 85 -11.19 -10.98 13.22
C LEU A 85 -10.20 -12.15 13.11
N ALA A 86 -8.92 -11.92 13.43
CA ALA A 86 -7.97 -13.02 13.57
C ALA A 86 -8.33 -13.87 14.81
N GLU A 87 -8.10 -15.17 14.71
CA GLU A 87 -8.38 -16.12 15.78
C GLU A 87 -7.09 -16.52 16.50
N ASP A 88 -7.17 -17.09 17.71
CA ASP A 88 -5.99 -17.55 18.47
C ASP A 88 -5.13 -18.56 17.67
N GLY A 89 -5.77 -19.35 16.79
CA GLY A 89 -5.10 -20.28 15.88
C GLY A 89 -4.26 -19.61 14.79
N ASP A 90 -4.43 -18.31 14.55
CA ASP A 90 -3.68 -17.56 13.52
C ASP A 90 -2.31 -17.06 13.99
N GLY A 91 -1.92 -17.32 15.25
CA GLY A 91 -0.69 -16.81 15.83
C GLY A 91 0.58 -17.11 15.00
N GLU A 92 0.70 -18.33 14.48
CA GLU A 92 1.84 -18.71 13.62
C GLU A 92 1.83 -17.96 12.29
N LEU A 93 0.65 -17.80 11.67
CA LEU A 93 0.49 -17.05 10.43
C LEU A 93 0.85 -15.57 10.64
N LEU A 94 0.32 -14.93 11.69
CA LEU A 94 0.61 -13.53 12.00
C LEU A 94 2.11 -13.30 12.26
N GLY A 95 2.76 -14.20 12.99
CA GLY A 95 4.21 -14.19 13.19
C GLY A 95 4.97 -14.35 11.87
N HIS A 96 4.51 -15.25 10.99
CA HIS A 96 5.10 -15.45 9.66
C HIS A 96 5.05 -14.18 8.82
N LEU A 97 3.93 -13.45 8.80
CA LEU A 97 3.80 -12.18 8.06
C LEU A 97 4.86 -11.15 8.51
N MET A 98 5.08 -11.01 9.81
CA MET A 98 6.11 -10.11 10.35
C MET A 98 7.53 -10.56 9.98
N LEU A 99 7.81 -11.86 10.08
CA LEU A 99 9.14 -12.42 9.79
C LEU A 99 9.50 -12.32 8.31
N VAL A 100 8.52 -12.50 7.41
CA VAL A 100 8.67 -12.28 5.97
C VAL A 100 8.87 -10.79 5.68
N GLY A 101 8.05 -9.92 6.25
CA GLY A 101 8.21 -8.48 6.02
C GLY A 101 9.57 -7.94 6.47
N ARG A 102 10.12 -8.42 7.60
CA ARG A 102 11.51 -8.12 8.00
C ARG A 102 12.54 -8.61 6.96
N LYS A 103 12.37 -9.80 6.38
CA LYS A 103 13.28 -10.32 5.35
C LYS A 103 13.24 -9.43 4.10
N VAL A 104 12.04 -9.12 3.61
CA VAL A 104 11.81 -8.23 2.46
C VAL A 104 12.37 -6.83 2.73
N ALA A 105 12.17 -6.27 3.92
CA ALA A 105 12.74 -4.97 4.31
C ALA A 105 14.28 -4.98 4.23
N LYS A 106 14.93 -6.08 4.62
CA LYS A 106 16.38 -6.26 4.48
C LYS A 106 16.82 -6.33 3.02
N GLU A 107 16.10 -7.09 2.19
CA GLU A 107 16.37 -7.21 0.75
C GLU A 107 16.23 -5.88 0.00
N LEU A 108 15.30 -5.03 0.44
CA LEU A 108 15.07 -3.69 -0.11
C LEU A 108 15.98 -2.61 0.52
N GLY A 109 16.94 -2.98 1.36
CA GLY A 109 17.94 -2.04 1.89
C GLY A 109 17.44 -1.11 3.00
N LEU A 110 16.41 -1.48 3.76
CA LEU A 110 15.88 -0.68 4.87
C LEU A 110 16.72 -0.81 6.17
N GLU A 111 18.03 -0.65 6.05
CA GLU A 111 18.99 -0.83 7.15
C GLU A 111 18.88 0.22 8.25
N LYS A 112 18.40 1.43 7.91
CA LYS A 112 18.20 2.55 8.85
C LYS A 112 16.88 2.47 9.62
N GLY A 113 16.15 1.36 9.47
CA GLY A 113 14.86 1.14 10.12
C GLY A 113 13.65 1.39 9.21
N TYR A 114 12.50 0.98 9.70
CA TYR A 114 11.20 1.05 9.04
C TYR A 114 10.06 1.04 10.07
N ARG A 115 8.85 1.39 9.66
CA ARG A 115 7.62 1.24 10.46
C ARG A 115 6.74 0.15 9.86
N VAL A 116 6.16 -0.66 10.74
CA VAL A 116 5.10 -1.61 10.39
C VAL A 116 3.77 -1.02 10.83
N VAL A 117 2.77 -1.03 9.96
CA VAL A 117 1.43 -0.54 10.26
C VAL A 117 0.40 -1.59 9.86
N ILE A 118 -0.54 -1.87 10.77
CA ILE A 118 -1.74 -2.64 10.50
C ILE A 118 -2.93 -1.74 10.82
N ASN A 119 -3.73 -1.44 9.81
CA ASN A 119 -4.94 -0.64 9.95
C ASN A 119 -6.13 -1.56 10.24
N ASN A 120 -6.97 -1.20 11.21
CA ASN A 120 -8.16 -1.97 11.55
C ASN A 120 -9.41 -1.09 11.52
N GLY A 121 -10.34 -1.40 10.61
CA GLY A 121 -11.60 -0.69 10.43
C GLY A 121 -11.43 0.77 9.99
N GLN A 122 -12.56 1.50 10.02
CA GLN A 122 -12.66 2.87 9.50
C GLN A 122 -11.72 3.86 10.20
N HIS A 123 -11.67 3.86 11.53
CA HIS A 123 -10.80 4.77 12.30
C HIS A 123 -9.31 4.43 12.19
N GLY A 124 -8.99 3.18 11.87
CA GLY A 124 -7.62 2.79 11.52
C GLY A 124 -7.24 3.15 10.08
N ALA A 125 -8.13 3.73 9.27
CA ALA A 125 -7.94 3.96 7.84
C ALA A 125 -7.66 2.67 7.04
N GLN A 126 -8.36 1.58 7.36
CA GLN A 126 -8.27 0.33 6.58
C GLN A 126 -9.01 0.48 5.25
N SER A 127 -8.28 0.44 4.13
CA SER A 127 -8.84 0.64 2.79
C SER A 127 -9.28 -0.65 2.08
N VAL A 128 -8.71 -1.79 2.46
CA VAL A 128 -9.04 -3.12 1.92
C VAL A 128 -9.29 -4.10 3.06
N TYR A 129 -10.46 -4.77 3.03
CA TYR A 129 -10.86 -5.77 4.01
C TYR A 129 -10.23 -7.14 3.73
N HIS A 130 -8.90 -7.16 3.66
CA HIS A 130 -8.04 -8.33 3.65
C HIS A 130 -6.76 -7.93 4.37
N LEU A 131 -6.39 -8.63 5.44
CA LEU A 131 -5.31 -8.26 6.36
C LEU A 131 -4.03 -7.96 5.60
N HIS A 132 -3.42 -6.81 5.89
CA HIS A 132 -2.20 -6.38 5.23
C HIS A 132 -1.34 -5.60 6.20
N LEU A 133 -0.05 -5.92 6.19
CA LEU A 133 0.98 -5.21 6.96
C LEU A 133 1.69 -4.26 6.00
N HIS A 134 1.60 -2.97 6.27
CA HIS A 134 2.40 -1.98 5.57
C HIS A 134 3.81 -1.94 6.17
N PHE A 135 4.82 -1.95 5.32
CA PHE A 135 6.21 -1.68 5.69
C PHE A 135 6.66 -0.40 4.99
N LEU A 136 6.96 0.64 5.77
CA LEU A 136 7.36 1.95 5.26
C LEU A 136 8.79 2.29 5.69
N GLY A 137 9.63 2.70 4.76
CA GLY A 137 11.02 3.05 5.03
C GLY A 137 11.67 3.89 3.92
N GLY A 138 12.98 4.09 4.04
CA GLY A 138 13.76 4.92 3.10
C GLY A 138 13.68 6.43 3.36
N ARG A 139 13.00 6.84 4.43
CA ARG A 139 12.98 8.22 4.97
C ARG A 139 12.73 8.22 6.48
N GLN A 140 13.01 9.34 7.15
CA GLN A 140 12.56 9.55 8.53
C GLN A 140 11.02 9.59 8.59
N LEU A 141 10.44 8.70 9.38
CA LEU A 141 9.00 8.69 9.68
C LEU A 141 8.72 9.57 10.91
N GLN A 142 7.60 10.29 10.87
CA GLN A 142 7.24 11.27 11.90
C GLN A 142 6.39 10.63 13.02
N TRP A 143 6.20 11.38 14.11
CA TRP A 143 5.33 11.03 15.22
C TRP A 143 4.33 12.19 15.48
N PRO A 144 3.03 11.93 15.68
CA PRO A 144 2.36 10.62 15.79
C PRO A 144 2.33 9.81 14.46
N PRO A 145 2.00 8.50 14.49
CA PRO A 145 2.04 7.61 13.33
C PRO A 145 0.70 7.59 12.57
N GLY A 146 0.20 8.79 12.25
CA GLY A 146 -1.08 9.05 11.59
C GLY A 146 -1.27 10.55 11.54
#